data_AF-A0A165J591-F1
#
_entry.id   AF-A0A165J591-F1
#
_cell.length_a   1.000
_cell.length_b   1.000
_cell.length_c   1.000
_cell.angle_alpha   90.00
_cell.angle_beta   90.00
_cell.angle_gamma   90.00
#
_symmetry.space_group_name_H-M   'P 1'
#
loop_
_entity.id
_entity.type
_entity.pdbx_description
1 polymer ?
#
loop_
_entity_poly.entity_id
_entity_poly.type
_entity_poly.pdbx_seq_one_letter_code
_entity_poly.pdbx_strand_id
1 'polypeptide(L)'
;MFMQNGLGGAIVRPWVWILLLFLGPVISSVAIYCYIFINTGTLVRTEGIITQLVFEHALRVRMKAETASEEGKSTDNTAASSLVGKINNLVTTDLGNLCDGRDFLVVVLYGPLQVILCMAFLYVLLGWSSFVGLVVMIALAPVPGYIAKLLQTVQAERMKKTDVRVETVTETMNVLRMIKLFGWEGKMSERLSDKREEELTWLWKRQILGLLNGNINYIIPVAHMIATFVTY
;
A
#
# COMPACT_ATOMS: atom_id res chain seq x y z
N MET A 1 24.73 2.39 -34.38
CA MET A 1 25.53 2.00 -35.57
C MET A 1 24.89 0.82 -36.35
N PHE A 2 23.56 0.76 -36.47
CA PHE A 2 22.84 -0.31 -37.21
C PHE A 2 21.86 0.22 -38.27
N MET A 3 21.76 1.53 -38.48
CA MET A 3 20.82 2.10 -39.47
C MET A 3 21.45 2.46 -40.82
N GLN A 4 22.74 2.19 -41.05
CA GLN A 4 23.42 2.73 -42.24
C GLN A 4 24.20 1.73 -43.11
N ASN A 5 24.04 0.42 -42.90
CA ASN A 5 24.64 -0.58 -43.79
C ASN A 5 23.56 -1.54 -44.34
N GLY A 6 23.20 -1.35 -45.62
CA GLY A 6 22.64 -2.41 -46.47
C GLY A 6 21.11 -2.48 -46.58
N LEU A 7 20.56 -1.77 -47.57
CA LEU A 7 19.19 -1.92 -48.10
C LEU A 7 18.92 -3.27 -48.82
N GLY A 8 19.60 -4.35 -48.43
CA GLY A 8 19.58 -5.65 -49.14
C GLY A 8 19.47 -6.89 -48.26
N GLY A 9 19.10 -6.76 -46.97
CA GLY A 9 19.02 -7.92 -46.06
C GLY A 9 18.17 -7.70 -44.80
N ALA A 10 17.24 -6.74 -44.80
CA ALA A 10 16.34 -6.54 -43.68
C ALA A 10 15.16 -7.52 -43.76
N ILE A 11 15.17 -8.55 -42.91
CA ILE A 11 14.11 -9.57 -42.81
C ILE A 11 12.75 -8.95 -42.41
N VAL A 12 12.73 -7.77 -41.79
CA VAL A 12 11.51 -7.08 -41.33
C VAL A 12 11.56 -5.59 -41.66
N ARG A 13 10.46 -5.04 -42.20
CA ARG A 13 10.35 -3.62 -42.59
C ARG A 13 10.22 -2.70 -41.36
N PRO A 14 10.81 -1.48 -41.37
CA PRO A 14 10.81 -0.57 -40.21
C PRO A 14 9.43 -0.21 -39.64
N TRP A 15 8.40 -0.10 -40.48
CA TRP A 15 7.03 0.20 -40.03
C TRP A 15 6.43 -0.89 -39.14
N VAL A 16 6.89 -2.14 -39.26
CA VAL A 16 6.48 -3.26 -38.40
C VAL A 16 6.95 -3.03 -36.97
N TRP A 17 8.17 -2.51 -36.78
CA TRP A 17 8.69 -2.17 -35.45
C TRP A 17 7.94 -1.02 -34.81
N ILE A 18 7.56 0.00 -35.59
CA ILE A 18 6.76 1.14 -35.12
C ILE A 18 5.38 0.64 -34.65
N LEU A 19 4.73 -0.20 -35.46
CA LEU A 19 3.44 -0.78 -35.13
C LEU A 19 3.53 -1.70 -33.90
N LEU A 20 4.60 -2.48 -33.77
CA LEU A 20 4.83 -3.37 -32.63
C LEU A 20 5.14 -2.60 -31.32
N LEU A 21 5.91 -1.52 -31.40
CA LEU A 21 6.16 -0.62 -30.25
C LEU A 21 4.88 0.07 -29.77
N PHE A 22 3.91 0.31 -30.65
CA PHE A 22 2.61 0.87 -30.28
C PHE A 22 1.65 -0.21 -29.76
N LEU A 23 1.49 -1.32 -30.47
CA LEU A 23 0.54 -2.38 -30.10
C LEU A 23 0.96 -3.15 -28.84
N GLY A 24 2.26 -3.36 -28.61
CA GLY A 24 2.76 -4.10 -27.46
C GLY A 24 2.26 -3.55 -26.12
N PRO A 25 2.54 -2.26 -25.80
CA PRO A 25 2.03 -1.62 -24.59
C PRO A 25 0.50 -1.58 -24.53
N VAL A 26 -0.19 -1.40 -25.66
CA VAL A 26 -1.66 -1.40 -25.71
C VAL A 26 -2.22 -2.77 -25.33
N ILE A 27 -1.73 -3.85 -25.92
CA ILE A 27 -2.15 -5.22 -25.61
C ILE A 27 -1.82 -5.54 -24.15
N SER A 28 -0.62 -5.20 -23.68
CA SER A 28 -0.21 -5.38 -22.28
C SER A 28 -1.13 -4.61 -21.32
N SER A 29 -1.51 -3.38 -21.68
CA SER A 29 -2.43 -2.56 -20.87
C SER A 29 -3.83 -3.17 -20.84
N VAL A 30 -4.36 -3.57 -21.99
CA VAL A 30 -5.68 -4.24 -22.04
C VAL A 30 -5.65 -5.53 -21.22
N ALA A 31 -4.59 -6.33 -21.33
CA ALA A 31 -4.43 -7.56 -20.56
C ALA A 31 -4.39 -7.30 -19.05
N ILE A 32 -3.65 -6.29 -18.58
CA ILE A 32 -3.59 -5.97 -17.16
C ILE A 32 -4.93 -5.44 -16.63
N TYR A 33 -5.64 -4.61 -17.40
CA TYR A 33 -6.97 -4.13 -17.01
C TYR A 33 -8.01 -5.25 -16.99
N CYS A 34 -8.00 -6.15 -17.98
CA CYS A 34 -8.85 -7.33 -17.98
C CYS A 34 -8.53 -8.25 -16.79
N TYR A 35 -7.25 -8.43 -16.48
CA TYR A 35 -6.80 -9.19 -15.32
C TYR A 35 -7.34 -8.57 -14.02
N ILE A 36 -7.15 -7.27 -13.82
CA ILE A 36 -7.65 -6.55 -12.64
C ILE A 36 -9.18 -6.64 -12.56
N PHE A 37 -9.88 -6.46 -13.67
CA PHE A 37 -11.35 -6.54 -13.71
C PHE A 37 -11.87 -7.91 -13.30
N ILE A 38 -11.32 -8.98 -13.89
CA ILE A 38 -11.66 -10.37 -13.50
C ILE A 38 -11.28 -10.60 -12.04
N ASN A 39 -10.12 -10.09 -11.61
CA ASN A 39 -9.62 -10.24 -10.26
C ASN A 39 -10.57 -9.58 -9.24
N THR A 40 -10.92 -8.32 -9.40
CA THR A 40 -11.91 -7.63 -8.55
C THR A 40 -13.26 -8.33 -8.59
N GLY A 41 -13.70 -8.80 -9.76
CA GLY A 41 -14.95 -9.53 -9.89
C GLY A 41 -14.97 -10.85 -9.11
N THR A 42 -13.89 -11.64 -9.14
CA THR A 42 -13.80 -12.85 -8.32
C THR A 42 -13.69 -12.52 -6.84
N LEU A 43 -13.00 -11.44 -6.49
CA LEU A 43 -12.80 -11.00 -5.11
C LEU A 43 -14.14 -10.69 -4.42
N VAL A 44 -14.93 -9.79 -5.00
CA VAL A 44 -16.22 -9.36 -4.44
C VAL A 44 -17.20 -10.53 -4.34
N ARG A 45 -17.16 -11.48 -5.29
CA ARG A 45 -17.99 -12.69 -5.23
C ARG A 45 -17.59 -13.61 -4.09
N THR A 46 -16.29 -13.86 -3.92
CA THR A 46 -15.77 -14.68 -2.82
C THR A 46 -16.06 -14.05 -1.47
N GLU A 47 -15.89 -12.74 -1.35
CA GLU A 47 -16.22 -11.96 -0.15
C GLU A 47 -17.71 -12.09 0.22
N GLY A 48 -18.60 -11.93 -0.77
CA GLY A 48 -20.04 -12.09 -0.59
C GLY A 48 -20.43 -13.50 -0.14
N ILE A 49 -19.86 -14.54 -0.77
CA ILE A 49 -20.12 -15.95 -0.41
C ILE A 49 -19.66 -16.25 1.01
N ILE A 50 -18.46 -15.82 1.40
CA ILE A 50 -17.93 -16.07 2.75
C ILE A 50 -18.76 -15.34 3.79
N THR A 51 -19.10 -14.06 3.56
CA THR A 51 -19.93 -13.28 4.48
C THR A 51 -21.30 -13.91 4.67
N GLN A 52 -21.93 -14.36 3.58
CA GLN A 52 -23.22 -15.04 3.63
C GLN A 52 -23.13 -16.35 4.43
N LEU A 53 -22.13 -17.20 4.15
CA LEU A 53 -21.94 -18.48 4.82
C LEU A 53 -21.71 -18.31 6.33
N VAL A 54 -20.90 -17.30 6.70
CA VAL A 54 -20.61 -16.97 8.10
C VAL A 54 -21.87 -16.44 8.80
N PHE A 55 -22.65 -15.58 8.15
CA PHE A 55 -23.89 -15.04 8.70
C PHE A 55 -24.96 -16.13 8.88
N GLU A 56 -25.10 -17.03 7.92
CA GLU A 56 -26.03 -18.15 8.01
C GLU A 56 -25.64 -19.10 9.16
N HIS A 57 -24.34 -19.38 9.32
CA HIS A 57 -23.85 -20.16 10.44
C HIS A 57 -24.09 -19.46 11.79
N ALA A 58 -23.85 -18.14 11.86
CA ALA A 58 -24.10 -17.33 13.03
C ALA A 58 -25.57 -17.36 13.47
N LEU A 59 -26.49 -17.21 12.51
CA LEU A 59 -27.93 -17.29 12.76
C LEU A 59 -28.35 -18.68 13.23
N ARG A 60 -27.84 -19.76 12.62
CA ARG A 60 -28.13 -21.14 13.05
C ARG A 60 -27.66 -21.42 14.47
N VAL A 61 -26.47 -20.93 14.85
CA VAL A 61 -25.94 -21.11 16.22
C VAL A 61 -26.77 -20.32 17.23
N ARG A 62 -27.16 -19.08 16.93
CA ARG A 62 -28.05 -18.29 17.79
C ARG A 62 -29.41 -18.95 17.98
N MET A 63 -30.06 -19.37 16.89
CA MET A 63 -31.37 -20.03 16.95
C MET A 63 -31.32 -21.32 17.78
N LYS A 64 -30.23 -22.09 17.71
CA LYS A 64 -30.04 -23.30 18.52
C LYS A 64 -29.78 -22.99 20.00
N ALA A 65 -29.17 -21.85 20.31
CA ALA A 65 -28.98 -21.39 21.69
C ALA A 65 -30.29 -20.88 22.31
N GLU A 66 -31.13 -20.19 21.52
CA GLU A 66 -32.45 -19.73 21.95
C GLU A 66 -33.39 -20.91 22.27
N THR A 67 -33.48 -21.92 21.39
CA THR A 67 -34.29 -23.12 21.67
C THR A 67 -33.78 -23.96 22.85
N ALA A 68 -32.46 -24.07 23.03
CA ALA A 68 -31.88 -24.75 24.20
C ALA A 68 -32.15 -24.01 25.53
N SER A 69 -32.32 -22.68 25.47
CA SER A 69 -32.65 -21.86 26.63
C SER A 69 -34.12 -22.02 27.06
N GLU A 70 -35.04 -22.21 26.12
CA GLU A 70 -36.45 -22.54 26.38
C GLU A 70 -36.63 -23.94 27.01
N GLU A 71 -35.75 -24.89 26.69
CA GLU A 71 -35.72 -26.24 27.28
C GLU A 71 -35.06 -26.32 28.67
N GLY A 72 -34.74 -25.19 29.30
CA GLY A 72 -34.22 -25.14 30.68
C GLY A 72 -32.75 -25.60 30.84
N LYS A 73 -32.02 -25.83 29.74
CA LYS A 73 -30.57 -26.05 29.77
C LYS A 73 -29.84 -24.71 29.76
N SER A 74 -29.47 -24.22 30.94
CA SER A 74 -28.64 -23.02 31.13
C SER A 74 -27.25 -23.19 30.51
N THR A 75 -27.15 -22.99 29.20
CA THR A 75 -25.87 -23.05 28.48
C THR A 75 -25.46 -21.66 28.02
N ASP A 76 -24.76 -20.98 28.93
CA ASP A 76 -23.73 -19.95 28.73
C ASP A 76 -23.93 -18.88 27.64
N ASN A 77 -24.62 -17.78 28.00
CA ASN A 77 -24.68 -16.53 27.21
C ASN A 77 -23.29 -15.92 26.89
N THR A 78 -22.25 -16.29 27.65
CA THR A 78 -20.86 -15.86 27.41
C THR A 78 -20.30 -16.51 26.15
N ALA A 79 -20.64 -17.78 25.89
CA ALA A 79 -20.20 -18.49 24.69
C ALA A 79 -20.85 -17.91 23.42
N ALA A 80 -22.14 -17.55 23.48
CA ALA A 80 -22.85 -16.93 22.36
C ALA A 80 -22.34 -15.53 22.03
N SER A 81 -22.07 -14.69 23.04
CA SER A 81 -21.48 -13.35 22.83
C SER A 81 -20.03 -13.42 22.32
N SER A 82 -19.23 -14.37 22.84
CA SER A 82 -17.88 -14.66 22.33
C SER A 82 -17.89 -15.10 20.86
N LEU A 83 -18.86 -15.94 20.46
CA LEU A 83 -19.05 -16.37 19.07
C LEU A 83 -19.41 -15.20 18.14
N VAL A 84 -20.32 -14.32 18.56
CA VAL A 84 -20.67 -13.11 17.78
C VAL A 84 -19.45 -12.20 17.60
N GLY A 85 -18.64 -12.02 18.64
CA GLY A 85 -17.38 -11.27 18.55
C GLY A 85 -16.37 -11.91 17.58
N LYS A 86 -16.21 -13.24 17.64
CA LYS A 86 -15.36 -14.00 16.70
C LYS A 86 -15.85 -13.88 15.26
N ILE A 87 -17.15 -13.99 15.03
CA ILE A 87 -17.79 -13.84 13.72
C ILE A 87 -17.56 -12.42 13.18
N ASN A 88 -17.74 -11.40 14.00
CA ASN A 88 -17.49 -10.03 13.60
C ASN A 88 -16.04 -9.83 13.18
N ASN A 89 -15.07 -10.31 13.98
CA ASN A 89 -13.66 -10.25 13.62
C ASN A 89 -13.34 -11.01 12.31
N LEU A 90 -13.98 -12.18 12.12
CA LEU A 90 -13.81 -12.98 10.91
C LEU A 90 -14.26 -12.21 9.65
N VAL A 91 -15.40 -11.51 9.73
CA VAL A 91 -15.96 -10.72 8.62
C VAL A 91 -15.23 -9.39 8.44
N THR A 92 -14.82 -8.71 9.51
CA THR A 92 -14.23 -7.37 9.41
C THR A 92 -12.72 -7.39 9.16
N THR A 93 -12.00 -8.36 9.73
CA THR A 93 -10.54 -8.34 9.78
C THR A 93 -9.95 -9.50 8.98
N ASP A 94 -10.40 -10.73 9.22
CA ASP A 94 -9.82 -11.89 8.53
C ASP A 94 -10.19 -11.92 7.05
N LEU A 95 -11.42 -11.53 6.70
CA LEU A 95 -11.85 -11.41 5.31
C LEU A 95 -11.08 -10.32 4.54
N GLY A 96 -10.83 -9.17 5.19
CA GLY A 96 -10.00 -8.11 4.63
C GLY A 96 -8.56 -8.59 4.38
N ASN A 97 -7.96 -9.27 5.36
CA ASN A 97 -6.63 -9.86 5.21
C ASN A 97 -6.56 -10.91 4.10
N LEU A 98 -7.63 -11.71 3.90
CA LEU A 98 -7.70 -12.69 2.81
C LEU A 98 -7.78 -11.99 1.45
N CYS A 99 -8.54 -10.91 1.35
CA CYS A 99 -8.62 -10.09 0.14
C CYS A 99 -7.26 -9.49 -0.22
N ASP A 100 -6.56 -8.90 0.75
CA ASP A 100 -5.23 -8.30 0.56
C ASP A 100 -4.16 -9.35 0.26
N GLY A 101 -4.23 -10.52 0.90
CA GLY A 101 -3.28 -11.62 0.74
C GLY A 101 -3.26 -12.23 -0.66
N ARG A 102 -4.31 -12.02 -1.46
CA ARG A 102 -4.34 -12.49 -2.85
C ARG A 102 -3.33 -11.77 -3.74
N ASP A 103 -3.15 -10.46 -3.55
CA ASP A 103 -2.24 -9.68 -4.37
C ASP A 103 -0.78 -10.12 -4.15
N PHE A 104 -0.48 -10.66 -2.97
CA PHE A 104 0.80 -11.27 -2.67
C PHE A 104 1.13 -12.45 -3.60
N LEU A 105 0.16 -13.32 -3.93
CA LEU A 105 0.38 -14.43 -4.86
C LEU A 105 0.82 -13.96 -6.25
N VAL A 106 0.26 -12.83 -6.71
CA VAL A 106 0.62 -12.22 -7.99
C VAL A 106 2.06 -11.72 -7.94
N VAL A 107 2.42 -11.00 -6.89
CA VAL A 107 3.78 -10.47 -6.72
C VAL A 107 4.82 -11.59 -6.65
N VAL A 108 4.53 -12.66 -5.89
CA VAL A 108 5.45 -13.79 -5.71
C VAL A 108 5.63 -14.61 -6.98
N LEU A 109 4.61 -14.75 -7.83
CA LEU A 109 4.71 -15.49 -9.09
C LEU A 109 5.24 -14.62 -10.25
N TYR A 110 4.72 -13.41 -10.40
CA TYR A 110 5.06 -12.52 -11.51
C TYR A 110 6.42 -11.83 -11.33
N GLY A 111 6.75 -11.40 -10.11
CA GLY A 111 7.97 -10.64 -9.80
C GLY A 111 9.26 -11.38 -10.19
N PRO A 112 9.49 -12.63 -9.72
CA PRO A 112 10.69 -13.39 -10.08
C PRO A 112 10.78 -13.67 -11.58
N LEU A 113 9.65 -14.03 -12.22
CA LEU A 113 9.60 -14.29 -13.65
C LEU A 113 9.97 -13.04 -14.47
N GLN A 114 9.48 -11.87 -14.06
CA GLN A 114 9.83 -10.59 -14.67
C GLN A 114 11.32 -10.28 -14.50
N VAL A 115 11.88 -10.43 -13.29
CA VAL A 115 13.31 -10.18 -13.03
C VAL A 115 14.19 -11.11 -13.87
N ILE A 116 13.85 -12.40 -13.96
CA ILE A 116 14.60 -13.37 -14.76
C ILE A 116 14.58 -13.00 -16.25
N LEU A 117 13.41 -12.67 -16.81
CA LEU A 117 13.29 -12.27 -18.22
C LEU A 117 14.03 -10.97 -18.51
N CYS A 118 13.91 -9.95 -17.65
CA CYS A 118 14.65 -8.70 -17.79
C CYS A 118 16.16 -8.92 -17.73
N MET A 119 16.63 -9.77 -16.80
CA MET A 119 18.06 -10.10 -16.70
C MET A 119 18.57 -10.88 -17.90
N ALA A 120 17.82 -11.85 -18.41
CA ALA A 120 18.18 -12.58 -19.62
C ALA A 120 18.31 -11.63 -20.82
N PHE A 121 17.36 -10.70 -20.98
CA PHE A 121 17.39 -9.70 -22.04
C PHE A 121 18.56 -8.72 -21.91
N LEU A 122 18.81 -8.20 -20.70
CA LEU A 122 19.94 -7.30 -20.44
C LEU A 122 21.30 -8.01 -20.64
N TYR A 123 21.41 -9.29 -20.29
CA TYR A 123 22.62 -10.07 -20.53
C TYR A 123 22.92 -10.23 -22.02
N VAL A 124 21.91 -10.43 -22.86
CA VAL A 124 22.09 -10.51 -24.33
C VAL A 124 22.57 -9.16 -24.91
N LEU A 125 22.13 -8.04 -24.34
CA LEU A 125 22.47 -6.70 -24.83
C LEU A 125 23.82 -6.17 -24.31
N LEU A 126 24.09 -6.34 -23.01
CA LEU A 126 25.23 -5.73 -22.31
C LEU A 126 26.24 -6.74 -21.74
N GLY A 127 25.98 -8.05 -21.87
CA GLY A 127 26.84 -9.11 -21.34
C GLY A 127 26.97 -9.05 -19.81
N TRP A 128 28.21 -9.26 -19.32
CA TRP A 128 28.52 -9.32 -17.89
C TRP A 128 28.24 -8.01 -17.13
N SER A 129 28.23 -6.87 -17.81
CA SER A 129 27.96 -5.57 -17.20
C SER A 129 26.57 -5.48 -16.56
N SER A 130 25.58 -6.22 -17.09
CA SER A 130 24.21 -6.29 -16.56
C SER A 130 24.14 -6.74 -15.09
N PHE A 131 25.04 -7.63 -14.66
CA PHE A 131 25.08 -8.11 -13.27
C PHE A 131 25.58 -7.04 -12.30
N VAL A 132 26.48 -6.15 -12.74
CA VAL A 132 26.97 -5.05 -11.90
C VAL A 132 25.81 -4.09 -11.59
N GLY A 133 25.02 -3.76 -12.60
CA GLY A 133 23.78 -2.98 -12.42
C GLY A 133 22.82 -3.63 -11.43
N LEU A 134 22.59 -4.94 -11.53
CA LEU A 134 21.71 -5.68 -10.62
C LEU A 134 22.23 -5.65 -9.17
N VAL A 135 23.54 -5.82 -8.96
CA VAL A 135 24.15 -5.74 -7.62
C VAL A 135 23.94 -4.35 -7.01
N VAL A 136 24.16 -3.28 -7.78
CA VAL A 136 23.93 -1.90 -7.33
C VAL A 136 22.46 -1.67 -6.97
N MET A 137 21.53 -2.20 -7.78
CA MET A 137 20.10 -2.10 -7.49
C MET A 137 19.72 -2.83 -6.19
N ILE A 138 20.23 -4.05 -5.98
CA ILE A 138 19.97 -4.81 -4.74
C ILE A 138 20.59 -4.12 -3.52
N ALA A 139 21.79 -3.58 -3.65
CA ALA A 139 22.46 -2.84 -2.57
C ALA A 139 21.69 -1.57 -2.17
N LEU A 140 21.02 -0.91 -3.12
CA LEU A 140 20.22 0.30 -2.88
C LEU A 140 18.76 0.01 -2.49
N ALA A 141 18.25 -1.19 -2.75
CA ALA A 141 16.88 -1.61 -2.41
C ALA A 141 16.46 -1.38 -0.94
N PRO A 142 17.30 -1.56 0.11
CA PRO A 142 16.88 -1.31 1.48
C PRO A 142 16.72 0.18 1.82
N VAL A 143 17.31 1.10 1.04
CA VAL A 143 17.34 2.54 1.36
C VAL A 143 15.93 3.15 1.34
N PRO A 144 15.11 2.99 0.28
CA PRO A 144 13.72 3.47 0.30
C PRO A 144 12.88 2.81 1.41
N GLY A 145 13.11 1.53 1.70
CA GLY A 145 12.40 0.80 2.75
C GLY A 145 12.65 1.37 4.14
N TYR A 146 13.91 1.69 4.46
CA TYR A 146 14.26 2.33 5.73
C TYR A 146 13.65 3.72 5.88
N ILE A 147 13.67 4.53 4.82
CA ILE A 147 13.08 5.88 4.82
C ILE A 147 11.56 5.80 4.94
N ALA A 148 10.91 4.85 4.25
CA ALA A 148 9.48 4.62 4.37
C ALA A 148 9.09 4.29 5.83
N LYS A 149 9.88 3.44 6.52
CA LYS A 149 9.66 3.14 7.94
C LYS A 149 9.84 4.37 8.84
N LEU A 150 10.85 5.19 8.58
CA LEU A 150 11.05 6.43 9.33
C LEU A 150 9.90 7.42 9.09
N LEU A 151 9.42 7.53 7.85
CA LEU A 151 8.29 8.36 7.47
C LEU A 151 7.00 7.90 8.17
N GLN A 152 6.75 6.59 8.26
CA GLN A 152 5.64 6.04 9.04
C GLN A 152 5.74 6.40 10.53
N THR A 153 6.95 6.31 11.10
CA THR A 153 7.19 6.66 12.51
C THR A 153 6.92 8.15 12.77
N VAL A 154 7.43 9.03 11.91
CA VAL A 154 7.19 10.48 11.99
C VAL A 154 5.72 10.82 11.76
N GLN A 155 5.04 10.12 10.85
CA GLN A 155 3.61 10.28 10.62
C GLN A 155 2.80 9.90 11.87
N ALA A 156 3.15 8.80 12.55
CA ALA A 156 2.50 8.38 13.78
C ALA A 156 2.70 9.42 14.90
N GLU A 157 3.91 9.94 15.09
CA GLU A 157 4.18 11.01 16.06
C GLU A 157 3.41 12.30 15.72
N ARG A 158 3.33 12.67 14.44
CA ARG A 158 2.52 13.80 13.98
C ARG A 158 1.04 13.61 14.37
N MET A 159 0.49 12.42 14.19
CA MET A 159 -0.91 12.14 14.55
C MET A 159 -1.14 12.32 16.05
N LYS A 160 -0.24 11.83 16.91
CA LYS A 160 -0.34 12.05 18.37
C LYS A 160 -0.40 13.54 18.73
N LYS A 161 0.40 14.38 18.06
CA LYS A 161 0.37 15.85 18.29
C LYS A 161 -0.90 16.50 17.76
N THR A 162 -1.41 16.04 16.61
CA THR A 162 -2.71 16.49 16.09
C THR A 162 -3.84 16.13 17.05
N ASP A 163 -3.84 14.93 17.65
CA ASP A 163 -4.87 14.49 18.59
C ASP A 163 -4.91 15.39 19.83
N VAL A 164 -3.75 15.66 20.46
CA VAL A 164 -3.64 16.58 21.61
C VAL A 164 -4.14 17.98 21.26
N ARG A 165 -3.83 18.48 20.06
CA ARG A 165 -4.33 19.79 19.60
C ARG A 165 -5.85 19.77 19.46
N VAL A 166 -6.42 18.75 18.83
CA VAL A 166 -7.88 18.61 18.63
C VAL A 166 -8.60 18.46 19.97
N GLU A 167 -8.04 17.71 20.90
CA GLU A 167 -8.53 17.59 22.28
C GLU A 167 -8.53 18.96 22.98
N THR A 168 -7.41 19.70 22.93
CA THR A 168 -7.31 21.04 23.53
C THR A 168 -8.33 22.02 22.92
N VAL A 169 -8.56 21.96 21.62
CA VAL A 169 -9.61 22.76 20.95
C VAL A 169 -10.99 22.38 21.46
N THR A 170 -11.25 21.08 21.65
CA THR A 170 -12.53 20.57 22.14
C THR A 170 -12.79 21.04 23.58
N GLU A 171 -11.80 20.94 24.47
CA GLU A 171 -11.86 21.47 25.84
C GLU A 171 -12.12 22.99 25.86
N THR A 172 -11.44 23.73 24.97
CA THR A 172 -11.63 25.19 24.82
C THR A 172 -13.08 25.52 24.47
N MET A 173 -13.66 24.78 23.52
CA MET A 173 -15.04 25.00 23.07
C MET A 173 -16.05 24.68 24.18
N ASN A 174 -15.80 23.63 24.97
CA ASN A 174 -16.67 23.25 26.09
C ASN A 174 -16.72 24.33 27.18
N VAL A 175 -15.63 25.10 27.39
CA VAL A 175 -15.52 26.13 28.46
C VAL A 175 -15.58 27.56 27.90
N LEU A 176 -15.97 27.73 26.62
CA LEU A 176 -15.88 29.00 25.89
C LEU A 176 -16.54 30.20 26.60
N ARG A 177 -17.73 29.98 27.22
CA ARG A 177 -18.46 31.06 27.92
C ARG A 177 -17.65 31.63 29.09
N MET A 178 -16.95 30.78 29.82
CA MET A 178 -16.11 31.19 30.95
C MET A 178 -14.85 31.93 30.48
N ILE A 179 -14.21 31.44 29.40
CA ILE A 179 -13.04 32.08 28.79
C ILE A 179 -13.36 33.52 28.37
N LYS A 180 -14.53 33.75 27.76
CA LYS A 180 -15.00 35.09 27.38
C LYS A 180 -15.29 35.98 28.58
N LEU A 181 -15.96 35.44 29.61
CA LEU A 181 -16.31 36.20 30.81
C LEU A 181 -15.07 36.74 31.55
N PHE A 182 -13.99 35.95 31.58
CA PHE A 182 -12.74 36.32 32.25
C PHE A 182 -11.69 36.96 31.32
N GLY A 183 -11.99 37.12 30.03
CA GLY A 183 -11.05 37.69 29.05
C GLY A 183 -9.80 36.83 28.80
N TRP A 184 -9.87 35.50 28.97
CA TRP A 184 -8.73 34.58 28.81
C TRP A 184 -8.44 34.16 27.36
N GLU A 185 -9.07 34.79 26.37
CA GLU A 185 -8.97 34.42 24.95
C GLU A 185 -7.52 34.40 24.45
N GLY A 186 -6.73 35.43 24.78
CA GLY A 186 -5.32 35.52 24.39
C GLY A 186 -4.49 34.37 24.97
N LYS A 187 -4.67 34.06 26.26
CA LYS A 187 -3.96 32.97 26.94
C LYS A 187 -4.29 31.60 26.34
N MET A 188 -5.56 31.38 25.96
CA MET A 188 -5.96 30.13 25.32
C MET A 188 -5.45 30.03 23.87
N SER A 189 -5.42 31.15 23.15
CA SER A 189 -4.83 31.24 21.81
C SER A 189 -3.34 30.92 21.82
N GLU A 190 -2.59 31.44 22.79
CA GLU A 190 -1.15 31.16 22.97
C GLU A 190 -0.92 29.67 23.24
N ARG A 191 -1.65 29.09 24.19
CA ARG A 191 -1.59 27.63 24.47
C ARG A 191 -1.87 26.78 23.24
N LEU A 192 -2.83 27.18 22.39
CA LEU A 192 -3.13 26.47 21.15
C LEU A 192 -2.04 26.67 20.09
N SER A 193 -1.42 27.85 20.05
CA SER A 193 -0.29 28.17 19.18
C SER A 193 0.91 27.28 19.49
N ASP A 194 1.27 27.11 20.77
CA ASP A 194 2.39 26.25 21.19
C ASP A 194 2.17 24.80 20.72
N LYS A 195 0.95 24.28 20.88
CA LYS A 195 0.59 22.94 20.41
C LYS A 195 0.64 22.81 18.89
N ARG A 196 0.25 23.87 18.18
CA ARG A 196 0.35 23.92 16.72
C ARG A 196 1.81 23.99 16.26
N GLU A 197 2.68 24.70 16.98
CA GLU A 197 4.11 24.78 16.66
C GLU A 197 4.77 23.41 16.84
N GLU A 198 4.47 22.70 17.93
CA GLU A 198 4.88 21.30 18.11
C GLU A 198 4.44 20.44 16.91
N GLU A 199 3.17 20.50 16.47
CA GLU A 199 2.68 19.77 15.30
C GLU A 199 3.41 20.15 14.00
N LEU A 200 3.66 21.44 13.79
CA LEU A 200 4.33 21.96 12.59
C LEU A 200 5.77 21.44 12.48
N THR A 201 6.49 21.27 13.59
CA THR A 201 7.84 20.68 13.54
C THR A 201 7.82 19.24 13.02
N TRP A 202 6.83 18.43 13.43
CA TRP A 202 6.65 17.06 12.93
C TRP A 202 6.17 17.03 11.48
N LEU A 203 5.30 17.97 11.09
CA LEU A 203 4.87 18.13 9.71
C LEU A 203 6.05 18.46 8.80
N TRP A 204 6.92 19.38 9.21
CA TRP A 204 8.11 19.75 8.46
C TRP A 204 9.09 18.58 8.31
N LYS A 205 9.35 17.84 9.40
CA LYS A 205 10.15 16.60 9.36
C LYS A 205 9.56 15.59 8.36
N ARG A 206 8.24 15.39 8.36
CA ARG A 206 7.56 14.50 7.41
C ARG A 206 7.77 14.97 5.98
N GLN A 207 7.63 16.27 5.73
CA GLN A 207 7.79 16.84 4.38
C GLN A 207 9.20 16.63 3.85
N ILE A 208 10.22 16.86 4.69
CA ILE A 208 11.62 16.62 4.32
C ILE A 208 11.89 15.15 4.04
N LEU A 209 11.40 14.24 4.90
CA LEU A 209 11.54 12.81 4.66
C LEU A 209 10.83 12.38 3.38
N GLY A 210 9.67 12.96 3.07
CA GLY A 210 8.96 12.74 1.81
C GLY A 210 9.77 13.19 0.59
N LEU A 211 10.38 14.38 0.66
CA LEU A 211 11.25 14.90 -0.39
C LEU A 211 12.50 14.03 -0.56
N LEU A 212 13.15 13.61 0.53
CA LEU A 212 14.31 12.71 0.50
C LEU A 212 13.95 11.37 -0.12
N ASN A 213 12.81 10.79 0.26
CA ASN A 213 12.33 9.54 -0.32
C ASN A 213 12.09 9.69 -1.83
N GLY A 214 11.46 10.78 -2.26
CA GLY A 214 11.24 11.06 -3.68
C GLY A 214 12.54 11.18 -4.47
N ASN A 215 13.50 11.94 -3.95
CA ASN A 215 14.81 12.12 -4.58
C ASN A 215 15.59 10.80 -4.67
N ILE A 216 15.60 9.99 -3.61
CA ILE A 216 16.29 8.70 -3.60
C ILE A 216 15.69 7.75 -4.63
N ASN A 217 14.37 7.68 -4.74
CA ASN A 217 13.72 6.86 -5.76
C ASN A 217 14.09 7.30 -7.20
N TYR A 218 14.43 8.57 -7.41
CA TYR A 218 14.94 9.07 -8.69
C TYR A 218 16.44 8.77 -8.90
N ILE A 219 17.27 8.86 -7.85
CA ILE A 219 18.72 8.65 -7.92
C ILE A 219 19.08 7.17 -8.12
N ILE A 220 18.31 6.23 -7.54
CA ILE A 220 18.62 4.80 -7.61
C ILE A 220 18.71 4.28 -9.07
N PRO A 221 17.72 4.52 -9.96
CA PRO A 221 17.82 4.13 -11.37
C PRO A 221 18.98 4.80 -12.10
N VAL A 222 19.28 6.06 -11.78
CA VAL A 222 20.40 6.79 -12.40
C VAL A 222 21.74 6.17 -11.98
N ALA A 223 21.90 5.84 -10.69
CA ALA A 223 23.09 5.17 -10.18
C ALA A 223 23.26 3.77 -10.81
N HIS A 224 22.17 3.01 -10.93
CA HIS A 224 22.15 1.73 -11.65
C HIS A 224 22.61 1.89 -13.10
N MET A 225 22.07 2.88 -13.82
CA MET A 225 22.41 3.17 -15.20
C MET A 225 23.90 3.54 -15.34
N ILE A 226 24.42 4.43 -14.50
CA ILE A 226 25.83 4.84 -14.51
C ILE A 226 26.73 3.64 -14.25
N ALA A 227 26.43 2.84 -13.23
CA ALA A 227 27.23 1.66 -12.90
C ALA A 227 27.30 0.68 -14.09
N THR A 228 26.17 0.43 -14.74
CA THR A 228 26.09 -0.49 -15.88
C THR A 228 26.84 0.03 -17.11
N PHE A 229 26.82 1.34 -17.39
CA PHE A 229 27.54 1.89 -18.54
C PHE A 229 29.03 2.10 -18.30
N VAL A 230 29.46 2.29 -17.04
CA VAL A 230 30.89 2.39 -16.70
C VAL A 230 31.59 1.03 -16.82
N THR A 231 30.87 -0.08 -16.57
CA THR A 231 31.42 -1.44 -16.67
C THR A 231 31.25 -2.11 -18.02
N TYR A 232 30.49 -1.51 -18.94
CA TYR A 232 30.31 -2.00 -20.31
C TYR A 232 31.41 -1.46 -21.23
#